data_AF-A0A660TNX6-F1
#
_entry.id   AF-A0A660TNX6-F1
#
_cell.length_a   1.000
_cell.length_b   1.000
_cell.length_c   1.000
_cell.angle_alpha   90.00
_cell.angle_beta   90.00
_cell.angle_gamma   90.00
#
_symmetry.space_group_name_H-M   'P 1'
#
loop_
_entity.id
_entity.type
_entity.pdbx_description
1 polymer ?
#
loop_
_entity_poly.entity_id
_entity_poly.type
_entity_poly.pdbx_seq_one_letter_code
_entity_poly.pdbx_strand_id
1 'polypeptide(L)'
;MSPLKGYSLDYREEIKNLEIKGEKVTFYFRWFFIAIVFIILTIYYTEHSINNRNIFFISFAVVPLLYNLFLQYIFIKNKYKPFIKYLSMFIDTTLISIGIFISSYAYSLLYTITAPTVLVYSAILALSITRIDSMFVVFSTLYTVISLNTVYILWFKTFSNTIDYSMMMSLGYTHQQQIRKSIFLIILGFISYYTVSVLKKFIYSTIEASTKARNAEKRLIKQYQIILNNLNI
;
A
#
# COMPACT_ATOMS: atom_id res chain seq x y z
N MET A 1 17.71 24.51 22.72
CA MET A 1 17.38 23.48 23.72
C MET A 1 15.87 23.21 23.64
N SER A 2 15.44 22.03 23.20
CA SER A 2 14.01 21.74 23.01
C SER A 2 13.32 21.38 24.33
N PRO A 3 12.15 21.98 24.66
CA PRO A 3 11.46 21.77 25.94
C PRO A 3 10.62 20.47 25.97
N LEU A 4 10.99 19.44 25.19
CA LEU A 4 10.13 18.28 24.92
C LEU A 4 10.51 16.98 25.65
N LYS A 5 11.40 17.03 26.64
CA LYS A 5 11.95 15.80 27.26
C LYS A 5 10.94 14.97 28.08
N GLY A 6 9.79 15.54 28.49
CA GLY A 6 8.73 14.81 29.21
C GLY A 6 7.49 14.43 28.38
N TYR A 7 7.35 14.98 27.16
CA TYR A 7 6.16 14.83 26.30
C TYR A 7 6.38 13.85 25.13
N SER A 8 7.57 13.27 25.01
CA SER A 8 8.03 12.56 23.82
C SER A 8 7.58 11.09 23.71
N LEU A 9 7.15 10.48 24.82
CA LEU A 9 6.75 9.06 24.85
C LEU A 9 5.29 8.86 24.40
N ASP A 10 4.35 9.62 24.96
CA ASP A 10 2.91 9.57 24.63
C ASP A 10 2.67 9.83 23.12
N TYR A 11 3.40 10.83 22.61
CA TYR A 11 3.35 11.24 21.21
C TYR A 11 3.83 10.15 20.22
N ARG A 12 4.88 9.41 20.57
CA ARG A 12 5.41 8.33 19.72
C ARG A 12 4.48 7.13 19.67
N GLU A 13 3.81 6.83 20.78
CA GLU A 13 2.81 5.76 20.83
C GLU A 13 1.57 6.08 20.01
N GLU A 14 1.08 7.32 20.06
CA GLU A 14 -0.05 7.75 19.23
C GLU A 14 0.23 7.64 17.73
N ILE A 15 1.41 8.08 17.27
CA ILE A 15 1.81 7.89 15.86
C ILE A 15 1.87 6.41 15.50
N LYS A 16 2.50 5.58 16.34
CA LYS A 16 2.59 4.14 16.11
C LYS A 16 1.21 3.50 16.01
N ASN A 17 0.26 3.94 16.84
CA ASN A 17 -1.13 3.50 16.79
C ASN A 17 -1.83 3.92 15.49
N LEU A 18 -1.55 5.13 14.99
CA LEU A 18 -2.05 5.59 13.68
C LEU A 18 -1.47 4.77 12.53
N GLU A 19 -0.18 4.44 12.55
CA GLU A 19 0.43 3.55 11.55
C GLU A 19 -0.23 2.16 11.55
N ILE A 20 -0.48 1.58 12.74
CA ILE A 20 -1.17 0.29 12.87
C ILE A 20 -2.59 0.35 12.33
N LYS A 21 -3.32 1.44 12.59
CA LYS A 21 -4.65 1.67 12.01
C LYS A 21 -4.57 1.73 10.48
N GLY A 22 -3.57 2.42 9.94
CA GLY A 22 -3.29 2.46 8.51
C GLY A 22 -3.08 1.07 7.90
N GLU A 23 -2.31 0.21 8.57
CA GLU A 23 -2.10 -1.16 8.11
C GLU A 23 -3.39 -2.00 8.16
N LYS A 24 -4.22 -1.81 9.19
CA LYS A 24 -5.53 -2.50 9.27
C LYS A 24 -6.45 -2.10 8.12
N VAL A 25 -6.45 -0.83 7.70
CA VAL A 25 -7.21 -0.39 6.53
C VAL A 25 -6.74 -1.11 5.28
N THR A 26 -5.41 -1.20 5.06
CA THR A 26 -4.89 -1.95 3.91
C THR A 26 -5.21 -3.44 3.99
N PHE A 27 -5.18 -4.03 5.18
CA PHE A 27 -5.57 -5.42 5.40
C PHE A 27 -7.02 -5.70 5.00
N TYR A 28 -7.97 -4.85 5.39
CA TYR A 28 -9.37 -5.00 4.96
C TYR A 28 -9.52 -4.80 3.45
N PHE A 29 -8.79 -3.85 2.88
CA PHE A 29 -8.77 -3.63 1.44
C PHE A 29 -8.26 -4.86 0.67
N ARG A 30 -7.27 -5.58 1.21
CA ARG A 30 -6.81 -6.86 0.63
C ARG A 30 -7.89 -7.91 0.65
N TRP A 31 -8.64 -8.06 1.75
CA TRP A 31 -9.77 -9.00 1.80
C TRP A 31 -10.82 -8.70 0.74
N PHE A 32 -11.15 -7.41 0.56
CA PHE A 32 -12.05 -6.96 -0.48
C PHE A 32 -11.53 -7.33 -1.89
N PHE A 33 -10.24 -7.07 -2.17
CA PHE A 33 -9.63 -7.45 -3.44
C PHE A 33 -9.60 -8.95 -3.68
N ILE A 34 -9.25 -9.74 -2.65
CA ILE A 34 -9.25 -11.21 -2.73
C ILE A 34 -10.67 -11.70 -3.06
N ALA A 35 -11.70 -11.16 -2.39
CA ALA A 35 -13.09 -11.53 -2.68
C ALA A 35 -13.48 -11.25 -4.14
N ILE A 36 -13.12 -10.07 -4.68
CA ILE A 36 -13.36 -9.73 -6.09
C ILE A 36 -12.64 -10.71 -7.02
N VAL A 37 -11.37 -11.01 -6.76
CA VAL A 37 -10.59 -11.96 -7.58
C VAL A 37 -11.23 -13.35 -7.57
N PHE A 38 -11.69 -13.83 -6.42
CA PHE A 38 -12.39 -15.12 -6.33
C PHE A 38 -13.72 -15.13 -7.08
N ILE A 39 -14.49 -14.03 -7.04
CA ILE A 39 -15.73 -13.90 -7.82
C ILE A 39 -15.42 -13.97 -9.33
N ILE A 40 -14.43 -13.21 -9.80
CA ILE A 40 -14.01 -13.22 -11.21
C ILE A 40 -13.55 -14.62 -11.64
N LEU A 41 -12.74 -15.29 -10.80
CA LEU A 41 -12.27 -16.65 -11.09
C LEU A 41 -13.43 -17.66 -11.14
N THR A 42 -14.45 -17.49 -10.29
CA THR A 42 -15.64 -18.35 -10.30
C THR A 42 -16.43 -18.18 -11.60
N ILE A 43 -16.66 -16.94 -12.03
CA ILE A 43 -17.33 -16.64 -13.31
C ILE A 43 -16.55 -17.26 -14.48
N TYR A 44 -15.23 -17.05 -14.49
CA TYR A 44 -14.35 -17.59 -15.53
C TYR A 44 -14.39 -19.12 -15.58
N TYR A 45 -14.48 -19.78 -14.42
CA TYR A 45 -14.58 -21.22 -14.31
C TYR A 45 -15.94 -21.77 -14.78
N THR A 46 -17.03 -21.03 -14.54
CA THR A 46 -18.36 -21.44 -15.02
C THR A 46 -18.51 -21.36 -16.54
N GLU A 47 -17.78 -20.45 -17.19
CA GLU A 47 -17.86 -20.25 -18.64
C GLU A 47 -16.91 -21.15 -19.44
N HIS A 48 -15.78 -21.57 -18.86
CA HIS A 48 -14.75 -22.36 -19.55
C HIS A 48 -14.44 -23.65 -18.79
N SER A 49 -14.56 -24.80 -19.46
CA SER A 49 -14.21 -26.12 -18.91
C SER A 49 -12.78 -26.15 -18.33
N ILE A 50 -12.57 -26.97 -17.29
CA ILE A 50 -11.29 -27.10 -16.58
C ILE A 50 -10.14 -27.34 -17.57
N ASN A 51 -9.26 -26.36 -17.71
CA ASN A 51 -8.02 -26.47 -18.45
C ASN A 51 -6.83 -26.20 -17.50
N ASN A 52 -5.64 -26.73 -17.79
CA ASN A 52 -4.44 -26.61 -16.95
C ASN A 52 -4.10 -25.14 -16.60
N ARG A 53 -4.46 -24.20 -17.50
CA ARG A 53 -4.33 -22.77 -17.26
C ARG A 53 -5.19 -22.27 -16.09
N ASN A 54 -6.43 -22.74 -15.96
CA ASN A 54 -7.35 -22.30 -14.91
C ASN A 54 -6.86 -22.74 -13.52
N ILE A 55 -6.30 -23.95 -13.44
CA ILE A 55 -5.68 -24.48 -12.21
C ILE A 55 -4.51 -23.59 -11.77
N PHE A 56 -3.69 -23.12 -12.72
CA PHE A 56 -2.58 -22.23 -12.43
C PHE A 56 -3.04 -20.87 -11.86
N PHE A 57 -4.08 -20.25 -12.44
CA PHE A 57 -4.63 -18.98 -11.92
C PHE A 57 -5.24 -19.12 -10.53
N ILE A 58 -5.94 -20.21 -10.27
CA ILE A 58 -6.47 -20.52 -8.92
C ILE A 58 -5.32 -20.68 -7.93
N SER A 59 -4.29 -21.45 -8.30
CA SER A 59 -3.11 -21.67 -7.45
C SER A 59 -2.39 -20.35 -7.15
N PHE A 60 -2.33 -19.44 -8.12
CA PHE A 60 -1.77 -18.11 -7.96
C PHE A 60 -2.60 -17.25 -7.00
N ALA A 61 -3.93 -17.33 -7.04
CA ALA A 61 -4.83 -16.60 -6.14
C ALA A 61 -4.84 -17.14 -4.69
N VAL A 62 -4.41 -18.38 -4.47
CA VAL A 62 -4.25 -18.94 -3.11
C VAL A 62 -3.09 -18.27 -2.36
N VAL A 63 -2.03 -17.85 -3.05
CA VAL A 63 -0.86 -17.21 -2.43
C VAL A 63 -1.23 -15.92 -1.66
N PRO A 64 -1.92 -14.92 -2.25
CA PRO A 64 -2.34 -13.73 -1.50
C PRO A 64 -3.34 -14.06 -0.40
N LEU A 65 -4.17 -15.10 -0.55
CA LEU A 65 -5.09 -15.56 0.49
C LEU A 65 -4.33 -16.11 1.71
N LEU A 66 -3.37 -17.01 1.50
CA LEU A 66 -2.54 -17.55 2.58
C LEU A 66 -1.72 -16.45 3.27
N TYR A 67 -1.16 -15.52 2.50
CA TYR A 67 -0.44 -14.39 3.07
C TYR A 67 -1.35 -13.49 3.91
N ASN A 68 -2.57 -13.21 3.45
CA ASN A 68 -3.50 -12.38 4.20
C ASN A 68 -4.02 -13.09 5.47
N LEU A 69 -4.20 -14.41 5.44
CA LEU A 69 -4.47 -15.21 6.65
C LEU A 69 -3.31 -15.15 7.65
N PHE A 70 -2.06 -15.22 7.18
CA PHE A 70 -0.89 -15.05 8.04
C PHE A 70 -0.85 -13.66 8.71
N LEU A 71 -1.19 -12.60 7.97
CA LEU A 71 -1.31 -11.25 8.54
C LEU A 71 -2.44 -11.17 9.56
N GLN A 72 -3.58 -11.80 9.30
CA GLN A 72 -4.69 -11.87 10.24
C GLN A 72 -4.25 -12.51 11.56
N TYR A 73 -3.50 -13.62 11.49
CA TYR A 73 -2.93 -14.25 12.67
C TYR A 73 -2.00 -13.31 13.46
N ILE A 74 -1.14 -12.56 12.78
CA ILE A 74 -0.25 -11.57 13.43
C ILE A 74 -1.05 -10.47 14.12
N PHE A 75 -2.10 -9.94 13.48
CA PHE A 75 -2.94 -8.90 14.05
C PHE A 75 -3.72 -9.39 15.28
N ILE A 76 -4.30 -10.60 15.22
CA ILE A 76 -5.01 -11.20 16.35
C ILE A 76 -4.07 -11.39 17.55
N LYS A 77 -2.81 -11.78 17.31
CA LYS A 77 -1.81 -11.94 18.37
C LYS A 77 -1.16 -10.63 18.83
N ASN A 78 -1.57 -9.47 18.31
CA ASN A 78 -0.95 -8.16 18.57
C ASN A 78 0.59 -8.14 18.38
N LYS A 79 1.12 -9.00 17.49
CA LYS A 79 2.57 -9.12 17.22
C LYS A 79 3.05 -8.26 16.06
N TYR A 80 2.32 -7.17 15.75
CA TYR A 80 2.65 -6.33 14.62
C TYR A 80 4.01 -5.63 14.81
N LYS A 81 4.88 -5.77 13.81
CA LYS A 81 6.19 -5.12 13.75
C LYS A 81 6.22 -4.13 12.58
N PRO A 82 6.91 -2.98 12.71
CA PRO A 82 6.97 -1.97 11.65
C PRO A 82 7.53 -2.47 10.30
N PHE A 83 8.36 -3.52 10.29
CA PHE A 83 8.88 -4.09 9.04
C PHE A 83 7.80 -4.81 8.20
N ILE A 84 6.68 -5.22 8.82
CA ILE A 84 5.62 -5.98 8.15
C ILE A 84 5.06 -5.20 6.96
N LYS A 85 4.88 -3.87 7.08
CA LYS A 85 4.39 -3.04 5.97
C LYS A 85 5.26 -3.13 4.72
N TYR A 86 6.59 -3.15 4.89
CA TYR A 86 7.56 -3.29 3.79
C TYR A 86 7.47 -4.66 3.13
N LEU A 87 7.43 -5.72 3.94
CA LEU A 87 7.27 -7.10 3.45
C LEU A 87 5.95 -7.26 2.69
N SER A 88 4.88 -6.69 3.25
CA SER A 88 3.55 -6.66 2.65
C SER A 88 3.53 -5.98 1.30
N MET A 89 4.11 -4.78 1.20
CA MET A 89 4.25 -4.05 -0.05
C MET A 89 5.06 -4.84 -1.09
N PHE A 90 6.15 -5.45 -0.65
CA PHE A 90 7.00 -6.28 -1.50
C PHE A 90 6.21 -7.45 -2.09
N ILE A 91 5.51 -8.21 -1.25
CA ILE A 91 4.72 -9.38 -1.66
C ILE A 91 3.59 -8.97 -2.60
N ASP A 92 2.79 -7.96 -2.22
CA ASP A 92 1.67 -7.49 -3.04
C ASP A 92 2.14 -7.05 -4.44
N THR A 93 3.18 -6.21 -4.49
CA THR A 93 3.70 -5.67 -5.75
C THR A 93 4.33 -6.78 -6.59
N THR A 94 5.02 -7.73 -5.98
CA THR A 94 5.60 -8.90 -6.68
C THR A 94 4.51 -9.77 -7.27
N LEU A 95 3.48 -10.11 -6.50
CA LEU A 95 2.36 -10.93 -6.97
C LEU A 95 1.60 -10.24 -8.09
N ILE A 96 1.36 -8.94 -7.98
CA ILE A 96 0.74 -8.16 -9.06
C ILE A 96 1.62 -8.21 -10.31
N SER A 97 2.92 -8.01 -10.17
CA SER A 97 3.88 -8.03 -11.29
C SER A 97 3.95 -9.38 -11.98
N ILE A 98 4.02 -10.46 -11.20
CA ILE A 98 3.99 -11.83 -11.70
C ILE A 98 2.65 -12.12 -12.38
N GLY A 99 1.53 -11.70 -11.78
CA GLY A 99 0.20 -11.86 -12.34
C GLY A 99 0.03 -11.13 -13.68
N ILE A 100 0.57 -9.91 -13.81
CA ILE A 100 0.61 -9.15 -15.07
C ILE A 100 1.42 -9.92 -16.12
N PHE A 101 2.61 -10.39 -15.77
CA PHE A 101 3.46 -11.15 -16.68
C PHE A 101 2.80 -12.47 -17.13
N ILE A 102 2.24 -13.25 -16.21
CA ILE A 102 1.52 -14.49 -16.55
C ILE A 102 0.33 -14.21 -17.46
N SER A 103 -0.44 -13.15 -17.16
CA SER A 103 -1.62 -12.79 -17.96
C SER A 103 -1.25 -12.47 -19.41
N SER A 104 -0.07 -11.88 -19.63
CA SER A 104 0.48 -11.63 -20.98
C SER A 104 0.79 -12.90 -21.76
N TYR A 105 1.33 -13.90 -21.07
CA TYR A 105 1.63 -15.21 -21.65
C TYR A 105 0.36 -16.02 -21.86
N ALA A 106 -0.63 -15.82 -21.00
CA ALA A 106 -1.86 -16.55 -21.00
C ALA A 106 -2.83 -16.04 -22.08
N TYR A 107 -3.56 -14.96 -21.80
CA TYR A 107 -4.81 -14.69 -22.52
C TYR A 107 -4.61 -14.05 -23.89
N SER A 108 -3.73 -13.05 -23.96
CA SER A 108 -3.19 -12.52 -25.19
C SER A 108 -2.11 -11.50 -24.82
N LEU A 109 -1.24 -11.23 -25.78
CA LEU A 109 -0.22 -10.20 -25.65
C LEU A 109 -0.81 -8.83 -25.26
N LEU A 110 -2.04 -8.54 -25.73
CA LEU A 110 -2.85 -7.35 -25.41
C LEU A 110 -3.23 -7.21 -23.92
N TYR A 111 -3.25 -8.29 -23.13
CA TYR A 111 -3.71 -8.23 -21.74
C TYR A 111 -2.74 -7.46 -20.82
N THR A 112 -1.43 -7.61 -21.04
CA THR A 112 -0.38 -6.78 -20.40
C THR A 112 -0.49 -5.31 -20.74
N ILE A 113 -1.08 -5.04 -21.90
CA ILE A 113 -0.87 -3.82 -22.66
C ILE A 113 -1.90 -2.75 -22.29
N THR A 114 -3.04 -3.18 -21.79
CA THR A 114 -4.13 -2.30 -21.38
C THR A 114 -3.73 -1.40 -20.19
N ALA A 115 -4.36 -0.22 -20.11
CA ALA A 115 -4.29 0.75 -19.02
C ALA A 115 -4.42 0.23 -17.56
N PRO A 116 -5.04 -0.94 -17.26
CA PRO A 116 -5.15 -1.48 -15.91
C PRO A 116 -3.82 -1.71 -15.20
N THR A 117 -2.72 -2.01 -15.90
CA THR A 117 -1.43 -2.28 -15.23
C THR A 117 -0.91 -1.07 -14.45
N VAL A 118 -0.93 0.12 -15.06
CA VAL A 118 -0.54 1.38 -14.40
C VAL A 118 -1.52 1.76 -13.28
N LEU A 119 -2.81 1.50 -13.48
CA LEU A 119 -3.84 1.76 -12.48
C LEU A 119 -3.64 0.91 -11.22
N VAL A 120 -3.29 -0.38 -11.37
CA VAL A 120 -3.03 -1.25 -10.22
C VAL A 120 -1.83 -0.75 -9.42
N TYR A 121 -0.69 -0.42 -10.05
CA TYR A 121 0.44 0.16 -9.32
C TYR A 121 0.10 1.50 -8.65
N SER A 122 -0.71 2.33 -9.31
CA SER A 122 -1.18 3.59 -8.75
C SER A 122 -2.08 3.38 -7.53
N ALA A 123 -2.94 2.35 -7.53
CA ALA A 123 -3.73 1.97 -6.37
C ALA A 123 -2.86 1.51 -5.19
N ILE A 124 -1.80 0.74 -5.46
CA ILE A 124 -0.84 0.34 -4.41
C ILE A 124 -0.17 1.59 -3.79
N LEU A 125 0.26 2.55 -4.62
CA LEU A 125 0.84 3.79 -4.13
C LEU A 125 -0.17 4.64 -3.34
N ALA A 126 -1.44 4.70 -3.76
CA ALA A 126 -2.49 5.37 -2.98
C ALA A 126 -2.68 4.72 -1.60
N LEU A 127 -2.66 3.38 -1.51
CA LEU A 127 -2.71 2.65 -0.24
C LEU A 127 -1.46 2.85 0.62
N SER A 128 -0.35 3.34 0.06
CA SER A 128 0.84 3.65 0.87
C SER A 128 0.63 4.89 1.74
N ILE A 129 -0.24 5.81 1.32
CA ILE A 129 -0.57 7.04 2.05
C ILE A 129 -1.24 6.75 3.38
N THR A 130 -2.09 5.71 3.45
CA THR A 130 -2.87 5.37 4.66
C THR A 130 -2.01 5.00 5.85
N ARG A 131 -0.76 4.58 5.61
CA ARG A 131 0.20 4.18 6.66
C ARG A 131 0.93 5.36 7.29
N ILE A 132 0.74 6.57 6.76
CA ILE A 132 1.28 7.83 7.30
C ILE A 132 2.79 7.72 7.56
N ASP A 133 3.53 7.03 6.67
CA ASP A 133 4.98 6.90 6.74
C ASP A 133 5.63 7.28 5.40
N SER A 134 6.30 8.43 5.41
CA SER A 134 6.99 9.00 4.25
C SER A 134 8.12 8.10 3.73
N MET A 135 8.86 7.42 4.59
CA MET A 135 9.93 6.50 4.14
C MET A 135 9.34 5.26 3.47
N PHE A 136 8.20 4.79 3.98
CA PHE A 136 7.46 3.70 3.35
C PHE A 136 6.93 4.08 1.97
N VAL A 137 6.46 5.32 1.76
CA VAL A 137 6.04 5.80 0.43
C VAL A 137 7.21 5.81 -0.55
N VAL A 138 8.39 6.28 -0.13
CA VAL A 138 9.59 6.28 -0.97
C VAL A 138 9.96 4.86 -1.38
N PHE A 139 10.03 3.94 -0.41
CA PHE A 139 10.25 2.52 -0.69
C PHE A 139 9.22 1.96 -1.67
N SER A 140 7.94 2.24 -1.43
CA SER A 140 6.84 1.75 -2.27
C SER A 140 6.94 2.27 -3.70
N THR A 141 7.31 3.53 -3.88
CA THR A 141 7.52 4.16 -5.18
C THR A 141 8.69 3.54 -5.93
N LEU A 142 9.84 3.41 -5.28
CA LEU A 142 11.02 2.80 -5.90
C LEU A 142 10.74 1.35 -6.29
N TYR A 143 10.13 0.58 -5.39
CA TYR A 143 9.88 -0.83 -5.64
C TYR A 143 8.85 -1.05 -6.76
N THR A 144 7.78 -0.26 -6.81
CA THR A 144 6.77 -0.35 -7.89
C THR A 144 7.37 0.03 -9.24
N VAL A 145 8.20 1.07 -9.32
CA VAL A 145 8.90 1.45 -10.55
C VAL A 145 9.86 0.34 -11.00
N ILE A 146 10.63 -0.25 -10.07
CA ILE A 146 11.49 -1.39 -10.38
C ILE A 146 10.66 -2.55 -10.91
N SER A 147 9.60 -2.94 -10.21
CA SER A 147 8.73 -4.06 -10.60
C SER A 147 8.11 -3.86 -11.98
N LEU A 148 7.56 -2.68 -12.26
CA LEU A 148 7.01 -2.33 -13.58
C LEU A 148 8.06 -2.50 -14.69
N ASN A 149 9.29 -2.03 -14.44
CA ASN A 149 10.37 -2.15 -15.42
C ASN A 149 10.88 -3.58 -15.57
N THR A 150 10.94 -4.36 -14.49
CA THR A 150 11.27 -5.79 -14.56
C THR A 150 10.25 -6.55 -15.41
N VAL A 151 8.96 -6.31 -15.21
CA VAL A 151 7.90 -6.90 -16.05
C VAL A 151 8.09 -6.53 -17.52
N TYR A 152 8.37 -5.25 -17.80
CA TYR A 152 8.64 -4.79 -19.17
C TYR A 152 9.86 -5.48 -19.80
N ILE A 153 10.98 -5.58 -19.07
CA ILE A 153 12.22 -6.20 -19.59
C ILE A 153 11.99 -7.68 -19.88
N LEU A 154 11.35 -8.41 -18.96
CA LEU A 154 11.04 -9.82 -19.14
C LEU A 154 10.11 -10.02 -20.34
N TRP A 155 9.05 -9.21 -20.41
CA TRP A 155 8.11 -9.25 -21.52
C TRP A 155 8.80 -8.96 -22.86
N PHE A 156 9.63 -7.91 -22.92
CA PHE A 156 10.36 -7.54 -24.12
C PHE A 156 11.28 -8.67 -24.57
N LYS A 157 12.04 -9.26 -23.65
CA LYS A 157 12.93 -10.40 -23.97
C LYS A 157 12.15 -11.62 -24.48
N THR A 158 10.97 -11.89 -23.94
CA THR A 158 10.17 -13.06 -24.31
C THR A 158 9.45 -12.88 -25.64
N PHE A 159 8.98 -11.68 -25.95
CA PHE A 159 8.06 -11.47 -27.08
C PHE A 159 8.58 -10.55 -28.21
N SER A 160 9.73 -9.89 -28.06
CA SER A 160 10.27 -8.94 -29.07
C SER A 160 10.41 -9.54 -30.47
N ASN A 161 10.65 -10.85 -30.56
CA ASN A 161 10.86 -11.53 -31.83
C ASN A 161 9.56 -12.00 -32.50
N THR A 162 8.43 -11.87 -31.80
CA THR A 162 7.12 -12.38 -32.24
C THR A 162 6.13 -11.27 -32.63
N ILE A 163 6.49 -10.01 -32.43
CA ILE A 163 5.59 -8.87 -32.59
C ILE A 163 6.27 -7.80 -33.43
N ASP A 164 5.59 -7.30 -34.45
CA ASP A 164 6.08 -6.18 -35.23
C ASP A 164 6.10 -4.88 -34.42
N TYR A 165 7.07 -4.01 -34.73
CA TYR A 165 7.25 -2.72 -34.07
C TYR A 165 6.02 -1.79 -34.18
N SER A 166 5.30 -1.83 -35.31
CA SER A 166 4.06 -1.08 -35.52
C SER A 166 2.96 -1.51 -34.54
N MET A 167 2.86 -2.83 -34.31
CA MET A 167 1.95 -3.41 -33.33
C MET A 167 2.38 -2.99 -31.91
N MET A 168 3.67 -3.05 -31.56
CA MET A 168 4.17 -2.55 -30.28
C MET A 168 3.86 -1.06 -30.01
N MET A 169 3.90 -0.22 -31.05
CA MET A 169 3.60 1.20 -30.96
C MET A 169 2.11 1.47 -30.72
N SER A 170 1.23 0.79 -31.46
CA SER A 170 -0.24 0.88 -31.28
C SER A 170 -0.69 0.40 -29.90
N LEU A 171 0.03 -0.58 -29.37
CA LEU A 171 -0.20 -1.21 -28.08
C LEU A 171 0.38 -0.36 -26.93
N GLY A 172 1.36 0.48 -27.21
CA GLY A 172 1.91 1.35 -26.20
C GLY A 172 2.88 0.68 -25.22
N TYR A 173 3.65 -0.26 -25.77
CA TYR A 173 4.72 -1.00 -25.11
C TYR A 173 6.08 -0.72 -25.75
N THR A 174 6.29 0.52 -26.21
CA THR A 174 7.60 0.98 -26.68
C THR A 174 8.45 1.48 -25.50
N HIS A 175 9.77 1.50 -25.67
CA HIS A 175 10.69 2.04 -24.67
C HIS A 175 10.29 3.45 -24.21
N GLN A 176 9.86 4.31 -25.13
CA GLN A 176 9.43 5.66 -24.80
C GLN A 176 8.18 5.69 -23.92
N GLN A 177 7.22 4.80 -24.16
CA GLN A 177 6.01 4.72 -23.34
C GLN A 177 6.27 4.11 -21.97
N GLN A 178 7.18 3.14 -21.88
CA GLN A 178 7.62 2.59 -20.60
C GLN A 178 8.30 3.66 -19.72
N ILE A 179 9.12 4.53 -20.33
CA ILE A 179 9.70 5.69 -19.65
C ILE A 179 8.59 6.62 -19.14
N ARG A 180 7.58 6.93 -19.96
CA ARG A 180 6.43 7.76 -19.54
C ARG A 180 5.67 7.15 -18.36
N LYS A 181 5.39 5.85 -18.38
CA LYS A 181 4.74 5.13 -17.26
C LYS A 181 5.57 5.20 -15.98
N SER A 182 6.88 5.04 -16.09
CA SER A 182 7.80 5.14 -14.95
C SER A 182 7.83 6.56 -14.36
N ILE A 183 7.92 7.58 -15.22
CA ILE A 183 7.85 8.99 -14.79
C ILE A 183 6.52 9.28 -14.10
N PHE A 184 5.41 8.79 -14.65
CA PHE A 184 4.09 8.95 -14.04
C PHE A 184 4.02 8.35 -12.62
N LEU A 185 4.53 7.14 -12.43
CA LEU A 185 4.60 6.52 -11.10
C LEU A 185 5.51 7.29 -10.14
N ILE A 186 6.64 7.83 -10.62
CA ILE A 186 7.52 8.68 -9.80
C ILE A 186 6.80 9.96 -9.36
N ILE A 187 6.09 10.63 -10.27
CA ILE A 187 5.29 11.83 -9.96
C ILE A 187 4.22 11.48 -8.93
N LEU A 188 3.50 10.37 -9.12
CA LEU A 188 2.47 9.92 -8.20
C LEU A 188 3.03 9.56 -6.82
N GLY A 189 4.22 8.94 -6.78
CA GLY A 189 4.96 8.70 -5.55
C GLY A 189 5.41 9.97 -4.84
N PHE A 190 5.86 10.97 -5.60
CA PHE A 190 6.21 12.30 -5.06
C PHE A 190 4.99 13.01 -4.47
N ILE A 191 3.86 13.01 -5.17
CA ILE A 191 2.58 13.53 -4.67
C ILE A 191 2.19 12.81 -3.38
N SER A 192 2.24 11.48 -3.38
CA SER A 192 1.92 10.65 -2.21
C SER A 192 2.83 10.97 -1.01
N TYR A 193 4.12 11.16 -1.25
CA TYR A 193 5.09 11.55 -0.22
C TYR A 193 4.77 12.93 0.36
N TYR A 194 4.46 13.90 -0.51
CA TYR A 194 4.08 15.24 -0.09
C TYR A 194 2.78 15.22 0.72
N THR A 195 1.77 14.49 0.27
CA THR A 195 0.51 14.29 1.00
C THR A 195 0.75 13.71 2.39
N VAL A 196 1.54 12.64 2.51
CA VAL A 196 1.89 12.06 3.82
C VAL A 196 2.64 13.06 4.70
N SER A 197 3.55 13.86 4.13
CA SER A 197 4.32 14.85 4.88
C SER A 197 3.44 15.97 5.44
N VAL A 198 2.48 16.44 4.65
CA VAL A 198 1.48 17.43 5.09
C VAL A 198 0.55 16.84 6.13
N LEU A 199 0.02 15.63 5.91
CA LEU A 199 -0.84 14.93 6.86
C LEU A 199 -0.14 14.70 8.19
N LYS A 200 1.12 14.24 8.17
CA LYS A 200 1.97 14.14 9.36
C LYS A 200 1.97 15.47 10.10
N LYS A 201 2.36 16.56 9.44
CA LYS A 201 2.46 17.90 10.06
C LYS A 201 1.13 18.36 10.68
N PHE A 202 0.02 18.09 10.01
CA PHE A 202 -1.32 18.39 10.53
C PHE A 202 -1.60 17.56 11.80
N ILE A 203 -1.38 16.24 11.77
CA ILE A 203 -1.54 15.36 12.93
C ILE A 203 -0.66 15.81 14.10
N TYR A 204 0.61 16.16 13.84
CA TYR A 204 1.52 16.74 14.85
C TYR A 204 0.89 17.95 15.52
N SER A 205 0.37 18.90 14.73
CA SER A 205 -0.23 20.13 15.25
C SER A 205 -1.50 19.87 16.07
N THR A 206 -2.35 18.94 15.63
CA THR A 206 -3.61 18.62 16.32
C THR A 206 -3.34 17.93 17.66
N ILE A 207 -2.41 16.97 17.69
CA ILE A 207 -2.02 16.29 18.92
C ILE A 207 -1.41 17.30 19.89
N GLU A 208 -0.50 18.16 19.44
CA GLU A 208 0.11 19.18 20.30
C GLU A 208 -0.94 20.13 20.92
N ALA A 209 -1.90 20.58 20.13
CA ALA A 209 -3.00 21.42 20.61
C ALA A 209 -3.86 20.68 21.65
N SER A 210 -4.22 19.43 21.40
CA SER A 210 -5.01 18.61 22.32
C SER A 210 -4.29 18.35 23.65
N THR A 211 -2.97 18.09 23.61
CA THR A 211 -2.15 17.86 24.79
C THR A 211 -2.01 19.14 25.62
N LYS A 212 -1.84 20.31 24.98
CA LYS A 212 -1.84 21.60 25.67
C LYS A 212 -3.17 21.86 26.38
N ALA A 213 -4.29 21.63 25.71
CA ALA A 213 -5.63 21.79 26.29
C ALA A 213 -5.83 20.87 27.51
N ARG A 214 -5.51 19.58 27.38
CA ARG A 214 -5.61 18.59 28.46
C ARG A 214 -4.73 18.93 29.67
N ASN A 215 -3.55 19.50 29.44
CA ASN A 215 -2.67 19.94 30.52
C ASN A 215 -3.17 21.22 31.21
N ALA A 216 -3.79 22.15 30.46
CA ALA A 216 -4.43 23.32 31.04
C ALA A 216 -5.60 22.90 31.94
N GLU A 217 -6.44 21.96 31.49
CA GLU A 217 -7.53 21.39 32.26
C GLU A 217 -7.04 20.72 33.55
N LYS A 218 -6.01 19.87 33.48
CA LYS A 218 -5.39 19.26 34.67
C LYS A 218 -4.87 20.29 35.68
N ARG A 219 -4.30 21.40 35.20
CA ARG A 219 -3.83 22.48 36.07
C ARG A 219 -4.99 23.18 36.78
N LEU A 220 -6.08 23.46 36.07
CA LEU A 220 -7.29 24.07 36.63
C LEU A 220 -7.93 23.16 37.68
N ILE A 221 -8.06 21.85 37.41
CA ILE A 221 -8.59 20.88 38.38
C ILE A 221 -7.72 20.87 39.65
N LYS A 222 -6.39 20.85 39.49
CA LYS A 222 -5.47 20.87 40.63
C LYS A 222 -5.59 22.16 41.45
N GLN A 223 -5.73 23.32 40.79
CA GLN A 223 -5.96 24.59 41.48
C GLN A 223 -7.29 24.60 42.23
N TYR A 224 -8.36 24.08 41.61
CA TYR A 224 -9.67 23.98 42.24
C TYR A 224 -9.63 23.08 43.49
N GLN A 225 -8.95 21.93 43.42
CA GLN A 225 -8.74 21.05 44.58
C GLN A 225 -7.98 21.73 45.72
N ILE A 226 -6.94 22.53 45.39
CA ILE A 226 -6.21 23.31 46.40
C ILE A 226 -7.13 24.34 47.07
N ILE A 227 -7.96 25.03 46.30
CA ILE A 227 -8.92 26.00 46.83
C ILE A 227 -9.93 25.32 47.75
N LEU A 228 -10.51 24.18 47.34
CA LEU A 228 -11.44 23.40 48.16
C LEU A 228 -10.79 22.95 49.47
N ASN A 229 -9.59 22.37 49.41
CA ASN A 229 -8.86 21.93 50.60
C ASN A 229 -8.55 23.10 51.55
N ASN A 230 -8.26 24.29 51.02
CA ASN A 230 -8.00 25.48 51.84
C ASN A 230 -9.27 26.08 52.47
N LEU A 231 -10.46 25.75 51.94
CA LEU A 231 -11.74 26.22 52.46
C LEU A 231 -12.32 25.31 53.57
N ASN A 232 -11.64 24.22 53.96
CA ASN A 232 -12.09 23.24 54.96
C ASN A 232 -13.55 22.75 54.71
N ILE A 233 -13.87 22.46 53.45
CA ILE A 233 -15.03 21.64 53.05
C ILE A 233 -14.52 20.25 52.70
#